data_AF-A0A448MKL4-F1
#
_entry.id   AF-A0A448MKL4-F1
#
_cell.length_a   1.000
_cell.length_b   1.000
_cell.length_c   1.000
_cell.angle_alpha   90.00
_cell.angle_beta   90.00
_cell.angle_gamma   90.00
#
_symmetry.space_group_name_H-M   'P 1'
#
loop_
_entity.id
_entity.type
_entity.pdbx_description
1 polymer ?
#
loop_
_entity_poly.entity_id
_entity_poly.type
_entity_poly.pdbx_seq_one_letter_code
_entity_poly.pdbx_strand_id
1 'polypeptide(L)' 'MFSGGTFYLNEMNHDIKHKLQSISSIFTYSGNLTFSFLAGFTLAFPNGWQWVNIIVMSISSLFLFII' A
#
# COMPACT_ATOMS: atom_id res chain seq x y z
N MET A 1 -1.13 -10.44 -6.92
CA MET A 1 0.19 -10.18 -6.28
C MET A 1 0.14 -10.73 -4.86
N PHE A 2 1.12 -11.54 -4.47
CA PHE A 2 1.30 -11.95 -3.06
C PHE A 2 1.76 -10.72 -2.28
N SER A 3 0.96 -10.26 -1.30
CA SER A 3 1.41 -9.26 -0.32
C SER A 3 2.06 -9.95 0.88
N GLY A 4 2.91 -9.25 1.63
CA GLY A 4 3.46 -9.79 2.89
C GLY A 4 2.37 -10.25 3.86
N GLY A 5 1.21 -9.58 3.87
CA GLY A 5 0.04 -10.00 4.65
C GLY A 5 -0.55 -11.33 4.18
N THR A 6 -0.65 -11.56 2.87
CA THR A 6 -1.15 -12.85 2.34
C THR A 6 -0.22 -14.03 2.63
N PHE A 7 1.08 -13.79 2.84
CA PHE A 7 2.05 -14.80 3.27
C PHE A 7 1.75 -15.30 4.69
N TYR A 8 1.60 -14.40 5.66
CA TYR A 8 1.24 -14.77 7.04
C TYR A 8 -0.14 -15.43 7.12
N LEU A 9 -1.10 -14.97 6.31
CA LEU A 9 -2.43 -15.59 6.23
C LEU A 9 -2.38 -16.99 5.59
N ASN A 10 -1.33 -17.32 4.82
CA ASN A 10 -1.21 -18.61 4.17
C ASN A 10 -0.82 -19.73 5.13
N GLU A 11 -0.11 -19.42 6.21
CA GLU A 11 0.31 -20.37 7.25
C GLU A 11 -0.84 -20.76 8.20
N MET A 12 -1.96 -20.00 8.20
CA MET A 12 -3.11 -20.35 9.02
C MET A 12 -3.89 -21.53 8.44
N ASN A 13 -4.20 -22.52 9.28
CA ASN A 13 -4.98 -23.71 8.92
C ASN A 13 -6.39 -23.60 9.51
N HIS A 14 -7.17 -22.64 9.00
CA HIS A 14 -8.52 -22.35 9.50
C HIS A 14 -9.45 -22.01 8.33
N ASP A 15 -10.73 -22.39 8.44
CA ASP A 15 -11.76 -22.15 7.40
C ASP A 15 -11.93 -20.67 6.99
N ILE A 16 -11.54 -19.72 7.84
CA ILE A 16 -11.62 -18.28 7.55
C ILE A 16 -10.44 -17.75 6.71
N LYS A 17 -9.43 -18.59 6.44
CA LYS A 17 -8.22 -18.23 5.68
C LYS A 17 -8.54 -17.52 4.38
N HIS A 18 -9.38 -18.12 3.56
CA HIS A 18 -9.73 -17.57 2.24
C HIS A 18 -10.44 -16.22 2.36
N LYS A 19 -11.27 -16.03 3.40
CA LYS A 19 -11.95 -14.76 3.67
C LYS A 19 -10.95 -13.69 4.10
N LEU A 20 -10.00 -14.02 4.96
CA LEU A 20 -8.95 -13.10 5.39
C LEU A 20 -8.00 -12.73 4.24
N GLN A 21 -7.62 -13.69 3.40
CA GLN A 21 -6.82 -13.43 2.19
C GLN A 21 -7.57 -12.51 1.21
N SER A 22 -8.88 -12.70 1.07
CA SER A 22 -9.73 -11.83 0.25
C SER A 22 -9.77 -10.41 0.82
N ILE A 23 -9.93 -10.24 2.13
CA ILE A 23 -9.91 -8.93 2.79
C ILE A 23 -8.54 -8.25 2.64
N SER A 24 -7.46 -8.98 2.86
CA SER A 24 -6.09 -8.48 2.70
C SER A 24 -5.83 -8.00 1.26
N SER A 25 -6.30 -8.76 0.27
CA SER A 25 -6.18 -8.36 -1.13
C SER A 25 -7.04 -7.15 -1.47
N ILE A 26 -8.29 -7.07 -0.99
CA ILE A 26 -9.15 -5.89 -1.16
C ILE A 26 -8.46 -4.64 -0.62
N PHE A 27 -7.91 -4.69 0.59
CA PHE A 27 -7.23 -3.55 1.20
C PHE A 27 -5.98 -3.14 0.43
N THR A 28 -5.20 -4.13 -0.05
CA THR A 28 -3.99 -3.88 -0.84
C THR A 28 -4.34 -3.24 -2.18
N TYR A 29 -5.34 -3.78 -2.89
CA TYR A 29 -5.72 -3.28 -4.20
C TYR A 29 -6.44 -1.92 -4.12
N SER A 30 -7.30 -1.70 -3.12
CA SER A 30 -7.95 -0.40 -2.92
C SER A 30 -6.92 0.66 -2.60
N GLY A 31 -5.98 0.38 -1.69
CA GLY A 31 -4.87 1.27 -1.38
C GLY A 31 -4.04 1.61 -2.61
N ASN A 32 -3.61 0.60 -3.38
CA ASN A 32 -2.85 0.80 -4.61
C ASN A 32 -3.62 1.64 -5.64
N LEU A 33 -4.92 1.42 -5.80
CA LEU A 33 -5.77 2.18 -6.71
C LEU A 33 -5.85 3.65 -6.29
N THR A 34 -6.10 3.92 -5.01
CA THR A 34 -6.14 5.28 -4.46
C THR A 34 -4.80 5.99 -4.62
N PHE A 35 -3.68 5.35 -4.26
CA PHE A 35 -2.36 5.98 -4.39
C PHE A 35 -1.95 6.19 -5.85
N SER A 36 -2.30 5.27 -6.75
CA SER A 36 -2.02 5.44 -8.19
C SER A 36 -2.81 6.61 -8.77
N PHE A 37 -4.08 6.75 -8.39
CA PHE A 37 -4.89 7.90 -8.78
C PHE A 37 -4.33 9.22 -8.23
N LEU A 38 -3.99 9.25 -6.93
CA LEU A 38 -3.39 10.42 -6.30
C LEU A 38 -2.07 10.82 -6.94
N ALA A 39 -1.19 9.86 -7.22
CA ALA A 39 0.08 10.12 -7.91
C ALA A 39 -0.16 10.71 -9.31
N GLY A 40 -1.08 10.14 -10.09
CA GLY A 40 -1.48 10.70 -11.38
C GLY A 40 -2.03 12.11 -11.28
N PHE A 41 -2.88 12.38 -10.28
CA PHE A 41 -3.41 13.71 -10.00
C PHE A 41 -2.32 14.71 -9.60
N THR A 42 -1.38 14.32 -8.75
CA THR A 42 -0.25 15.17 -8.33
C THR A 42 0.65 15.52 -9.51
N LEU A 43 0.90 14.57 -10.41
CA LEU A 43 1.71 14.79 -11.62
C LEU A 43 1.02 15.72 -12.65
N ALA A 44 -0.29 15.94 -12.55
CA ALA A 44 -1.01 16.89 -13.40
C ALA A 44 -0.67 18.36 -13.08
N PHE A 45 -0.06 18.64 -11.92
CA PHE A 45 0.34 19.99 -11.54
C PHE A 45 1.82 20.28 -11.88
N PRO A 46 2.17 21.55 -12.13
CA PRO A 46 3.58 21.97 -12.20
C PRO A 46 4.30 21.56 -10.92
N ASN A 47 5.52 21.02 -11.04
CA ASN A 47 6.32 20.49 -9.93
C ASN A 47 5.73 19.24 -9.22
N GLY A 48 4.78 18.52 -9.83
CA GLY A 48 4.19 17.31 -9.25
C GLY A 48 5.20 16.26 -8.77
N TRP A 49 6.31 16.08 -9.50
CA TRP A 49 7.40 15.20 -9.09
C TRP A 49 8.06 15.59 -7.77
N GLN A 50 8.18 16.90 -7.47
CA GLN A 50 8.73 17.37 -6.19
C GLN A 50 7.79 17.00 -5.04
N TRP A 51 6.49 17.16 -5.23
CA TRP A 51 5.47 16.76 -4.26
C TRP A 51 5.50 15.26 -3.97
N VAL A 52 5.58 14.43 -5.01
CA VAL A 52 5.72 12.97 -4.85
C VAL A 52 6.97 12.64 -4.02
N ASN A 53 8.12 13.25 -4.33
CA ASN A 53 9.36 13.03 -3.59
C ASN A 53 9.25 13.44 -2.11
N ILE A 54 8.61 14.59 -1.81
CA ILE A 54 8.37 15.03 -0.43
C ILE A 54 7.53 14.00 0.34
N ILE A 55 6.45 13.50 -0.27
CA ILE A 55 5.57 12.49 0.33
C ILE A 55 6.36 11.20 0.60
N VAL A 56 7.08 10.70 -0.40
CA VAL A 56 7.88 9.46 -0.27
C VAL A 56 8.96 9.59 0.81
N MET A 57 9.67 10.72 0.84
CA MET A 57 10.69 10.98 1.87
C MET A 57 10.08 11.05 3.27
N SER A 58 8.90 11.65 3.41
CA SER A 58 8.19 11.76 4.70
C SER A 58 7.70 10.40 5.21
N ILE A 59 7.19 9.54 4.32
CA ILE A 59 6.78 8.17 4.69
C ILE A 59 8.01 7.33 5.05
N SER A 60 9.08 7.45 4.28
CA SER A 60 10.32 6.70 4.52
C SER A 60 10.98 7.11 5.83
N SER A 61 10.99 8.40 6.17
CA SER A 61 11.53 8.88 7.45
C SER A 61 10.67 8.42 8.63
N LEU A 62 9.34 8.51 8.53
CA LEU A 62 8.43 7.95 9.55
C LEU A 62 8.68 6.46 9.78
N PHE A 63 8.86 5.68 8.72
CA PHE A 63 9.17 4.26 8.81
C PHE A 63 10.48 4.00 9.57
N LEU A 64 11.53 4.79 9.30
CA LEU A 64 12.82 4.71 10.01
C LEU A 64 12.73 5.13 11.49
N PHE A 65 11.77 5.98 11.87
CA PHE A 65 11.56 6.35 13.28
C PHE A 65 10.71 5.34 14.05
N ILE A 66 9.92 4.51 13.35
CA ILE A 66 9.01 3.52 13.95
C ILE A 66 9.73 2.17 14.17
N ILE A 67 10.75 1.86 13.38
CA ILE A 67 11.64 0.69 13.50
C ILE A 67 12.82 0.99 14.42
#